data_AF-A0A498MIC1-F1
#
_entry.id   AF-A0A498MIC1-F1
#
_cell.length_a   1.000
_cell.length_b   1.000
_cell.length_c   1.000
_cell.angle_alpha   90.00
_cell.angle_beta   90.00
_cell.angle_gamma   90.00
#
_symmetry.space_group_name_H-M   'P 1'
#
loop_
_entity.id
_entity.type
_entity.pdbx_description
1 polymer ?
#
loop_
_entity_poly.entity_id
_entity_poly.type
_entity_poly.pdbx_seq_one_letter_code
_entity_poly.pdbx_strand_id
1 'polypeptide(L)'
;MSQRTLPLLIINLGGEMIYILDQRLRAQDENDDKTQRVMNDIVGTMFNKAFLEELLRPQDLYSHRALRTVLTRIAHASIMRLNLASMDKLYDLMTMAFKYQIALCPRPQDLLLITFNHMDTIKELVKDNPSLVNQINEAQRQLIEVSIFLKENIQNPNGHFVLQTSGPVPYGFEVPGLIRYSTPSPEEMDPSTTSKSQRKAKQADTMPNPLAKEELNLLAKLMGGMEVQKLSNVDAAFKVNLLALDQEEEGIGISEGTEHQSSRVINIQATQVSMDVSHSIRERTIAENSLVILLQGLHGQVTTVDLRDESTARGRVINVDAFMNIRLEKVVYRDRRGRVSSMDDLFITGRNVRYVHIPDHMNIIETIETQLAKIHRVRNFGASGGRKEYSKKK
;
A
#
# COMPACT_ATOMS: atom_id res chain seq x y z
N MET A 1 -2.64 18.37 6.83
CA MET A 1 -2.01 17.05 6.63
C MET A 1 -1.25 16.68 7.89
N SER A 2 -1.03 15.39 8.19
CA SER A 2 -0.32 14.99 9.42
C SER A 2 1.14 15.45 9.36
N GLN A 3 1.58 16.25 10.33
CA GLN A 3 2.95 16.81 10.37
C GLN A 3 4.02 15.79 10.80
N ARG A 4 3.64 14.52 11.03
CA ARG A 4 4.53 13.46 11.53
C ARG A 4 4.65 12.26 10.59
N THR A 5 4.16 12.37 9.36
CA THR A 5 4.19 11.27 8.37
C THR A 5 5.45 11.23 7.51
N LEU A 6 6.23 12.32 7.48
CA LEU A 6 7.43 12.41 6.66
C LEU A 6 8.53 11.37 7.03
N PRO A 7 8.82 11.11 8.32
CA PRO A 7 9.76 10.06 8.71
C PRO A 7 9.37 8.69 8.15
N LEU A 8 8.09 8.32 8.24
CA LEU A 8 7.59 7.04 7.74
C LEU A 8 7.77 6.93 6.22
N LEU A 9 7.50 8.01 5.49
CA LEU A 9 7.64 8.05 4.04
C LEU A 9 9.11 7.88 3.60
N ILE A 10 10.02 8.64 4.22
CA ILE A 10 11.46 8.60 3.91
C ILE A 10 12.04 7.23 4.28
N ILE A 11 11.68 6.69 5.44
CA ILE A 11 12.22 5.40 5.91
C ILE A 11 11.73 4.25 5.03
N ASN A 12 10.46 4.23 4.66
CA ASN A 12 9.93 3.15 3.82
C ASN A 12 10.47 3.21 2.39
N LEU A 13 10.47 4.39 1.76
CA LEU A 13 11.06 4.55 0.42
C LEU A 13 12.57 4.30 0.41
N GLY A 14 13.28 4.77 1.44
CA GLY A 14 14.70 4.49 1.61
C GLY A 14 14.98 3.01 1.88
N GLY A 15 14.10 2.31 2.58
CA GLY A 15 14.19 0.86 2.78
C GLY A 15 14.09 0.09 1.47
N GLU A 16 13.09 0.40 0.64
CA GLU A 16 12.96 -0.17 -0.71
C GLU A 16 14.20 0.14 -1.56
N MET A 17 14.74 1.37 -1.46
CA MET A 17 15.98 1.75 -2.13
C MET A 17 17.13 0.82 -1.76
N ILE A 18 17.34 0.62 -0.47
CA ILE A 18 18.42 -0.17 0.10
C ILE A 18 18.29 -1.63 -0.37
N TYR A 19 17.08 -2.20 -0.38
CA TYR A 19 16.85 -3.56 -0.87
C TYR A 19 17.18 -3.73 -2.34
N ILE A 20 16.70 -2.82 -3.19
CA ILE A 20 16.95 -2.88 -4.63
C ILE A 20 18.45 -2.74 -4.91
N LEU A 21 19.14 -1.86 -4.19
CA LEU A 21 20.58 -1.67 -4.34
C LEU A 21 21.38 -2.87 -3.85
N ASP A 22 21.06 -3.43 -2.69
CA ASP A 22 21.70 -4.65 -2.16
C ASP A 22 21.57 -5.82 -3.14
N GLN A 23 20.34 -6.09 -3.61
CA GLN A 23 20.08 -7.17 -4.57
C GLN A 23 20.86 -6.98 -5.87
N ARG A 24 20.95 -5.75 -6.39
CA ARG A 24 21.69 -5.45 -7.62
C ARG A 24 23.20 -5.56 -7.45
N LEU A 25 23.74 -5.13 -6.32
CA LEU A 25 25.16 -5.21 -6.02
C LEU A 25 25.61 -6.66 -5.84
N ARG A 26 24.83 -7.45 -5.08
CA ARG A 26 25.08 -8.90 -4.90
C ARG A 26 25.00 -9.69 -6.20
N ALA A 27 24.16 -9.26 -7.15
CA ALA A 27 24.09 -9.86 -8.47
C ALA A 27 25.30 -9.55 -9.37
N GLN A 28 26.08 -8.51 -9.04
CA GLN A 28 27.23 -8.04 -9.83
C GLN A 28 28.58 -8.46 -9.24
N ASP A 29 28.71 -8.54 -7.92
CA ASP A 29 29.96 -8.88 -7.22
C ASP A 29 29.67 -9.96 -6.17
N GLU A 30 30.36 -11.10 -6.29
CA GLU A 30 30.32 -12.18 -5.29
C GLU A 30 31.09 -11.81 -4.01
N ASN A 31 31.94 -10.77 -4.05
CA ASN A 31 32.68 -10.30 -2.88
C ASN A 31 31.81 -9.40 -2.01
N ASP A 32 31.42 -9.91 -0.84
CA ASP A 32 30.53 -9.22 0.10
C ASP A 32 31.13 -7.89 0.60
N ASP A 33 32.46 -7.77 0.69
CA ASP A 33 33.15 -6.60 1.26
C ASP A 33 32.81 -5.24 0.62
N LYS A 34 32.69 -5.18 -0.72
CA LYS A 34 32.35 -3.91 -1.40
C LYS A 34 30.88 -3.56 -1.20
N THR A 35 30.01 -4.56 -1.30
CA THR A 35 28.58 -4.42 -1.04
C THR A 35 28.36 -3.94 0.39
N GLN A 36 29.02 -4.56 1.37
CA GLN A 36 28.97 -4.16 2.77
C GLN A 36 29.42 -2.71 2.99
N ARG A 37 30.51 -2.27 2.36
CA ARG A 37 30.94 -0.85 2.43
C ARG A 37 29.89 0.10 1.87
N VAL A 38 29.35 -0.20 0.70
CA VAL A 38 28.31 0.63 0.06
C VAL A 38 27.06 0.71 0.93
N MET A 39 26.62 -0.43 1.50
CA MET A 39 25.46 -0.50 2.37
C MET A 39 25.68 0.27 3.67
N ASN A 40 26.85 0.14 4.30
CA ASN A 40 27.21 0.88 5.51
C ASN A 40 27.20 2.41 5.28
N ASP A 41 27.71 2.89 4.14
CA ASP A 41 27.73 4.32 3.82
C ASP A 41 26.31 4.88 3.60
N ILE A 42 25.47 4.14 2.86
CA ILE A 42 24.07 4.53 2.57
C ILE A 42 23.25 4.55 3.86
N VAL A 43 23.31 3.46 4.64
CA VAL A 43 22.57 3.32 5.91
C VAL A 43 23.06 4.36 6.92
N GLY A 44 24.37 4.57 7.05
CA GLY A 44 24.93 5.59 7.94
C GLY A 44 24.52 7.01 7.58
N THR A 45 24.29 7.30 6.30
CA THR A 45 23.76 8.59 5.86
C THR A 45 22.26 8.71 6.14
N MET A 46 21.49 7.65 5.88
CA MET A 46 20.05 7.62 6.07
C MET A 46 19.64 7.68 7.55
N PHE A 47 20.40 7.06 8.44
CA PHE A 47 20.16 7.04 9.89
C PHE A 47 21.11 7.96 10.67
N ASN A 48 21.70 8.94 9.99
CA ASN A 48 22.53 9.94 10.65
C ASN A 48 21.70 10.72 11.69
N LYS A 49 22.24 10.87 12.90
CA LYS A 49 21.57 11.55 14.01
C LYS A 49 21.04 12.95 13.65
N ALA A 50 21.85 13.79 13.01
CA ALA A 50 21.44 15.15 12.66
C ALA A 50 20.32 15.16 11.59
N PHE A 51 20.38 14.22 10.65
CA PHE A 51 19.33 14.06 9.65
C PHE A 51 18.02 13.57 10.27
N LEU A 52 18.08 12.57 11.15
CA LEU A 52 16.91 12.03 11.85
C LEU A 52 16.26 13.07 12.77
N GLU A 53 17.06 13.84 13.51
CA GLU A 53 16.56 14.91 14.38
C GLU A 53 15.78 15.97 13.57
N GLU A 54 16.25 16.34 12.38
CA GLU A 54 15.54 17.27 11.50
C GLU A 54 14.30 16.61 10.87
N LEU A 55 14.42 15.34 10.47
CA LEU A 55 13.34 14.59 9.84
C LEU A 55 12.15 14.37 10.78
N LEU A 56 12.42 14.11 12.07
CA LEU A 56 11.42 13.84 13.10
C LEU A 56 10.73 15.10 13.65
N ARG A 57 11.19 16.30 13.28
CA ARG A 57 10.47 17.54 13.60
C ARG A 57 9.10 17.56 12.92
N PRO A 58 8.06 18.10 13.59
CA PRO A 58 6.77 18.31 12.95
C PRO A 58 6.92 19.21 11.71
N GLN A 59 6.65 18.65 10.53
CA GLN A 59 6.80 19.35 9.26
C GLN A 59 5.86 18.80 8.20
N ASP A 60 5.59 19.62 7.18
CA ASP A 60 4.81 19.17 6.04
C ASP A 60 5.59 18.17 5.19
N LEU A 61 4.84 17.39 4.40
CA LEU A 61 5.43 16.45 3.47
C LEU A 61 6.24 17.18 2.40
N TYR A 62 7.39 16.59 2.06
CA TYR A 62 8.18 17.07 0.94
C TYR A 62 7.41 16.92 -0.38
N SER A 63 7.63 17.88 -1.29
CA SER A 63 7.20 17.72 -2.67
C SER A 63 7.91 16.53 -3.31
N HIS A 64 7.32 15.95 -4.35
CA HIS A 64 7.90 14.83 -5.08
C HIS A 64 9.34 15.13 -5.56
N ARG A 65 9.60 16.37 -6.00
CA ARG A 65 10.94 16.83 -6.43
C ARG A 65 11.93 16.89 -5.27
N ALA A 66 11.52 17.40 -4.12
CA ALA A 66 12.36 17.48 -2.93
C ALA A 66 12.67 16.08 -2.38
N LEU A 67 11.66 15.22 -2.27
CA LEU A 67 11.81 13.82 -1.85
C LEU A 67 12.80 13.05 -2.74
N ARG A 68 12.64 13.19 -4.07
CA ARG A 68 13.56 12.60 -5.05
C ARG A 68 14.99 13.10 -4.85
N THR A 69 15.18 14.40 -4.58
CA THR A 69 16.52 14.98 -4.35
C THR A 69 17.16 14.41 -3.07
N VAL A 70 16.39 14.26 -2.00
CA VAL A 70 16.88 13.68 -0.73
C VAL A 70 17.30 12.22 -0.95
N LEU A 71 16.43 11.39 -1.55
CA LEU A 71 16.74 9.98 -1.81
C LEU A 71 17.94 9.81 -2.77
N THR A 72 18.05 10.66 -3.78
CA THR A 72 19.21 10.64 -4.68
C THR A 72 20.51 10.96 -3.93
N ARG A 73 20.49 11.92 -2.99
CA ARG A 73 21.66 12.24 -2.16
C ARG A 73 22.04 11.08 -1.25
N ILE A 74 21.07 10.37 -0.68
CA ILE A 74 21.31 9.19 0.17
C ILE A 74 21.92 8.05 -0.66
N ALA A 75 21.35 7.72 -1.82
CA ALA A 75 21.90 6.67 -2.69
C ALA A 75 23.32 6.97 -3.18
N HIS A 76 23.63 8.24 -3.44
CA HIS A 76 24.96 8.72 -3.85
C HIS A 76 25.89 9.08 -2.69
N ALA A 77 25.53 8.73 -1.45
CA ALA A 77 26.40 8.92 -0.30
C ALA A 77 27.58 7.95 -0.31
N SER A 78 27.40 6.77 -0.89
CA SER A 78 28.48 5.80 -1.11
C SER A 78 29.31 6.13 -2.36
N ILE A 79 30.39 5.38 -2.54
CA ILE A 79 31.26 5.43 -3.73
C ILE A 79 30.47 5.09 -5.02
N MET A 80 29.38 4.33 -4.91
CA MET A 80 28.56 3.94 -6.05
C MET A 80 27.91 5.18 -6.71
N ARG A 81 28.08 5.31 -8.03
CA ARG A 81 27.46 6.36 -8.85
C ARG A 81 26.43 5.74 -9.78
N LEU A 82 25.16 6.10 -9.60
CA LEU A 82 24.12 5.77 -10.56
C LEU A 82 23.98 6.90 -11.59
N ASN A 83 23.78 6.52 -12.84
CA ASN A 83 23.40 7.48 -13.87
C ASN A 83 21.92 7.90 -13.72
N LEU A 84 21.53 8.98 -14.41
CA LEU A 84 20.18 9.56 -14.27
C LEU A 84 19.08 8.55 -14.62
N ALA A 85 19.24 7.81 -15.72
CA ALA A 85 18.25 6.82 -16.16
C ALA A 85 18.09 5.65 -15.17
N SER A 86 19.18 5.20 -14.56
CA SER A 86 19.15 4.17 -13.51
C SER A 86 18.50 4.68 -12.23
N MET A 87 18.71 5.96 -11.89
CA MET A 87 18.02 6.61 -10.77
C MET A 87 16.53 6.83 -11.03
N ASP A 88 16.11 7.14 -12.25
CA ASP A 88 14.70 7.21 -12.63
C ASP A 88 14.03 5.84 -12.42
N LYS A 89 14.62 4.78 -12.98
CA LYS A 89 14.13 3.40 -12.79
C LYS A 89 14.12 2.96 -11.33
N LEU A 90 15.14 3.35 -10.55
CA LEU A 90 15.18 3.06 -9.11
C LEU A 90 13.99 3.70 -8.40
N TYR A 91 13.70 4.96 -8.71
CA TYR A 91 12.57 5.68 -8.14
C TYR A 91 11.22 5.07 -8.50
N ASP A 92 11.04 4.65 -9.74
CA ASP A 92 9.82 3.99 -10.18
C ASP A 92 9.62 2.65 -9.44
N LEU A 93 10.68 1.85 -9.30
CA LEU A 93 10.64 0.59 -8.56
C LEU A 93 10.34 0.80 -7.07
N MET A 94 11.04 1.74 -6.41
CA MET A 94 10.78 2.08 -5.00
C MET A 94 9.33 2.51 -4.79
N THR A 95 8.84 3.40 -5.66
CA THR A 95 7.48 3.94 -5.58
C THR A 95 6.45 2.84 -5.87
N MET A 96 6.71 1.97 -6.84
CA MET A 96 5.83 0.84 -7.17
C MET A 96 5.75 -0.15 -6.01
N ALA A 97 6.90 -0.56 -5.44
CA ALA A 97 6.98 -1.51 -4.33
C ALA A 97 6.29 -0.96 -3.08
N PHE A 98 6.58 0.29 -2.71
CA PHE A 98 5.96 0.90 -1.54
C PHE A 98 4.46 1.16 -1.73
N LYS A 99 4.01 1.59 -2.93
CA LYS A 99 2.58 1.68 -3.24
C LYS A 99 1.88 0.34 -3.13
N TYR A 100 2.53 -0.74 -3.58
CA TYR A 100 1.98 -2.08 -3.46
C TYR A 100 1.83 -2.50 -1.99
N GLN A 101 2.85 -2.26 -1.15
CA GLN A 101 2.77 -2.53 0.29
C GLN A 101 1.64 -1.74 0.96
N ILE A 102 1.52 -0.44 0.67
CA ILE A 102 0.42 0.39 1.19
C ILE A 102 -0.95 -0.15 0.73
N ALA A 103 -1.07 -0.56 -0.54
CA ALA A 103 -2.33 -1.09 -1.07
C ALA A 103 -2.76 -2.41 -0.39
N LEU A 104 -1.81 -3.13 0.23
CA LEU A 104 -2.10 -4.34 0.99
C LEU A 104 -2.43 -4.06 2.47
N CYS A 105 -2.13 -2.87 3.00
CA CYS A 105 -2.44 -2.48 4.38
C CYS A 105 -3.95 -2.33 4.59
N PRO A 106 -4.62 -3.23 5.35
CA PRO A 106 -6.02 -3.02 5.71
C PRO A 106 -6.18 -1.95 6.78
N ARG A 107 -5.19 -1.76 7.67
CA ARG A 107 -5.27 -0.80 8.78
C ARG A 107 -4.09 0.17 8.77
N PRO A 108 -4.28 1.40 9.28
CA PRO A 108 -3.21 2.40 9.36
C PRO A 108 -2.02 1.94 10.21
N GLN A 109 -2.26 1.12 11.25
CA GLN A 109 -1.18 0.61 12.09
C GLN A 109 -0.24 -0.34 11.33
N ASP A 110 -0.72 -0.97 10.25
CA ASP A 110 0.09 -1.89 9.46
C ASP A 110 1.20 -1.14 8.68
N LEU A 111 1.06 0.17 8.49
CA LEU A 111 2.14 1.01 7.94
C LEU A 111 3.34 1.11 8.88
N LEU A 112 3.11 1.17 10.20
CA LEU A 112 4.20 1.15 11.18
C LEU A 112 4.89 -0.22 11.18
N LEU A 113 4.13 -1.29 10.97
CA LEU A 113 4.70 -2.63 10.87
C LEU A 113 5.61 -2.76 9.65
N ILE A 114 5.20 -2.21 8.48
CA ILE A 114 6.07 -2.13 7.30
C ILE A 114 7.35 -1.36 7.62
N THR A 115 7.24 -0.20 8.28
CA THR A 115 8.40 0.58 8.69
C THR A 115 9.35 -0.19 9.61
N PHE A 116 8.83 -0.89 10.62
CA PHE A 116 9.66 -1.69 11.51
C PHE A 116 10.29 -2.89 10.80
N ASN A 117 9.56 -3.57 9.91
CA ASN A 117 10.11 -4.63 9.07
C ASN A 117 11.26 -4.10 8.20
N HIS A 118 11.13 -2.86 7.68
CA HIS A 118 12.22 -2.21 6.96
C HIS A 118 13.45 -2.01 7.84
N MET A 119 13.26 -1.44 9.02
CA MET A 119 14.35 -1.17 9.95
C MET A 119 15.05 -2.45 10.42
N ASP A 120 14.30 -3.51 10.73
CA ASP A 120 14.89 -4.80 11.13
C ASP A 120 15.70 -5.44 10.00
N THR A 121 15.19 -5.42 8.77
CA THR A 121 15.94 -5.95 7.63
C THR A 121 17.19 -5.11 7.33
N ILE A 122 17.09 -3.78 7.42
CA ILE A 122 18.25 -2.89 7.26
C ILE A 122 19.28 -3.14 8.37
N LYS A 123 18.83 -3.41 9.60
CA LYS A 123 19.70 -3.75 10.74
C LYS A 123 20.48 -5.04 10.46
N GLU A 124 19.84 -6.06 9.90
CA GLU A 124 20.50 -7.30 9.49
C GLU A 124 21.56 -7.08 8.39
N LEU A 125 21.30 -6.15 7.47
CA LEU A 125 22.24 -5.79 6.40
C LEU A 125 23.53 -5.13 6.92
N VAL A 126 23.49 -4.46 8.07
CA VAL A 126 24.65 -3.76 8.67
C VAL A 126 25.08 -4.34 10.01
N LYS A 127 24.75 -5.62 10.27
CA LYS A 127 25.01 -6.30 11.56
C LYS A 127 26.47 -6.26 12.01
N ASP A 128 27.40 -6.17 11.06
CA ASP A 128 28.84 -6.12 11.33
C ASP A 128 29.32 -4.75 11.84
N ASN A 129 28.46 -3.72 11.83
CA ASN A 129 28.76 -2.38 12.34
C ASN A 129 27.84 -2.02 13.53
N PRO A 130 28.28 -2.27 14.78
CA PRO A 130 27.48 -2.02 15.98
C PRO A 130 27.05 -0.55 16.15
N SER A 131 27.84 0.39 15.62
CA SER A 131 27.51 1.82 15.70
C SER A 131 26.25 2.14 14.88
N LEU A 132 26.15 1.60 13.65
CA LEU A 132 24.99 1.76 12.79
C LEU A 132 23.76 1.04 13.35
N VAL A 133 23.94 -0.16 13.88
CA VAL A 133 22.86 -0.90 14.57
C VAL A 133 22.27 -0.08 15.72
N ASN A 134 23.12 0.56 16.53
CA ASN A 134 22.67 1.45 17.60
C ASN A 134 21.91 2.68 17.08
N GLN A 135 22.35 3.28 15.96
CA GLN A 135 21.63 4.39 15.33
C GLN A 135 20.24 3.98 14.83
N ILE A 136 20.11 2.80 14.23
CA ILE A 136 18.81 2.26 13.77
C ILE A 136 17.90 1.99 14.96
N ASN A 137 18.41 1.39 16.03
CA ASN A 137 17.64 1.12 17.25
C ASN A 137 17.14 2.43 17.90
N GLU A 138 17.98 3.47 17.93
CA GLU A 138 17.59 4.78 18.45
C GLU A 138 16.51 5.44 17.58
N ALA A 139 16.65 5.36 16.25
CA ALA A 139 15.60 5.83 15.33
C ALA A 139 14.28 5.08 15.53
N GLN A 140 14.34 3.75 15.76
CA GLN A 140 13.18 2.91 16.01
C GLN A 140 12.49 3.33 17.31
N ARG A 141 13.28 3.56 18.37
CA ARG A 141 12.78 4.05 19.65
C ARG A 141 12.08 5.39 19.53
N GLN A 142 12.66 6.34 18.81
CA GLN A 142 12.08 7.67 18.59
C GLN A 142 10.75 7.59 17.82
N LEU A 143 10.66 6.71 16.81
CA LEU A 143 9.40 6.45 16.10
C LEU A 143 8.33 5.82 17.01
N ILE A 144 8.74 4.89 17.88
CA ILE A 144 7.84 4.24 18.85
C ILE A 144 7.33 5.28 19.85
N GLU A 145 8.20 6.11 20.43
CA GLU A 145 7.81 7.18 21.37
C GLU A 145 6.80 8.13 20.72
N VAL A 146 7.06 8.60 19.50
CA VAL A 146 6.12 9.39 18.72
C VAL A 146 4.78 8.66 18.52
N SER A 147 4.80 7.35 18.27
CA SER A 147 3.60 6.54 18.07
C SER A 147 2.79 6.30 19.34
N ILE A 148 3.44 6.12 20.51
CA ILE A 148 2.80 5.85 21.80
C ILE A 148 2.14 7.13 22.34
N PHE A 149 2.84 8.26 22.32
CA PHE A 149 2.31 9.52 22.85
C PHE A 149 1.10 10.04 22.06
N LEU A 150 1.04 9.75 20.75
CA LEU A 150 -0.14 10.02 19.91
C LEU A 150 -1.27 9.00 20.15
N LYS A 151 -0.93 7.73 20.38
CA LYS A 151 -1.90 6.65 20.60
C LYS A 151 -2.61 6.75 21.96
N GLU A 152 -1.93 7.27 22.98
CA GLU A 152 -2.49 7.45 24.32
C GLU A 152 -3.10 8.84 24.55
N ASN A 153 -3.16 9.72 23.54
CA ASN A 153 -3.57 11.14 23.66
C ASN A 153 -2.79 11.92 24.74
N ILE A 154 -1.63 11.41 25.16
CA ILE A 154 -0.76 12.07 26.15
C ILE A 154 -0.07 13.27 25.51
N GLN A 155 0.09 13.32 24.18
CA GLN A 155 0.60 14.48 23.47
C GLN A 155 -0.36 14.93 22.36
N ASN A 156 -0.81 16.18 22.46
CA ASN A 156 -1.61 16.82 21.43
C ASN A 156 -0.77 17.15 20.17
N PRO A 157 -1.39 17.32 19.00
CA PRO A 157 -0.69 17.69 17.75
C PRO A 157 0.09 19.02 17.83
N ASN A 158 -0.20 19.87 18.80
CA ASN A 158 0.51 21.13 19.08
C ASN A 158 1.72 20.96 20.01
N GLY A 159 2.10 19.73 20.37
CA GLY A 159 3.24 19.43 21.23
C GLY A 159 2.97 19.55 22.74
N HIS A 160 1.75 19.92 23.15
CA HIS A 160 1.38 20.00 24.56
C HIS A 160 1.07 18.62 25.13
N PHE A 161 1.58 18.35 26.34
CA PHE A 161 1.29 17.11 27.05
C PHE A 161 0.00 17.22 27.88
N VAL A 162 -0.85 16.21 27.80
CA VAL A 162 -2.01 16.02 28.67
C VAL A 162 -1.61 15.03 29.75
N LEU A 163 -1.19 15.56 30.89
CA LEU A 163 -0.92 14.74 32.08
C LEU A 163 -2.22 14.60 32.87
N GLN A 164 -2.61 13.36 33.19
CA GLN A 164 -3.72 13.12 34.10
C GLN A 164 -3.33 13.61 35.50
N THR A 165 -4.02 14.65 35.99
CA THR A 165 -3.80 15.24 37.32
C THR A 165 -4.43 14.43 38.45
N SER A 166 -5.04 13.28 38.13
CA SER A 166 -5.74 12.41 39.08
C SER A 166 -5.49 10.94 38.73
N GLY A 167 -5.05 10.16 39.71
CA GLY A 167 -4.79 8.73 39.59
C GLY A 167 -4.22 8.17 40.91
N PRO A 168 -4.22 6.84 41.09
CA PRO A 168 -3.63 6.22 42.28
C PRO A 168 -2.13 6.48 42.31
N VAL A 169 -1.62 6.95 43.45
CA VAL A 169 -0.19 7.21 43.66
C VAL A 169 0.51 5.86 43.96
N PRO A 170 1.70 5.60 43.37
CA PRO A 170 2.46 4.39 43.66
C PRO A 170 2.68 4.18 45.16
N TYR A 171 2.70 2.91 45.59
CA TYR A 171 2.85 2.53 46.99
C TYR A 171 4.10 3.17 47.62
N GLY A 172 3.92 3.90 48.72
CA GLY A 172 4.99 4.58 49.46
C GLY A 172 5.24 6.04 49.07
N PHE A 173 4.47 6.61 48.14
CA PHE A 173 4.55 8.03 47.80
C PHE A 173 3.30 8.79 48.28
N GLU A 174 3.51 9.96 48.88
CA GLU A 174 2.42 10.86 49.28
C GLU A 174 1.85 11.59 48.07
N VAL A 175 0.54 11.90 48.12
CA VAL A 175 -0.13 12.65 47.06
C VAL A 175 0.51 14.03 46.94
N PRO A 176 1.03 14.42 45.75
CA PRO A 176 1.57 15.76 45.55
C PRO A 176 0.53 16.81 45.94
N GLY A 177 0.94 17.77 46.79
CA GLY A 177 0.03 18.78 47.32
C GLY A 177 -0.66 19.62 46.24
N LEU A 178 -1.77 20.26 46.63
CA LEU A 178 -2.56 21.09 45.73
C LEU A 178 -1.75 22.33 45.28
N ILE A 179 -1.35 22.38 44.01
CA ILE A 179 -0.69 23.56 43.43
C ILE A 179 -1.73 24.69 43.36
N ARG A 180 -1.65 25.63 44.31
CA ARG A 180 -2.51 26.80 44.35
C ARG A 180 -1.82 27.93 43.59
N TYR A 181 -2.29 28.24 42.40
CA TYR A 181 -1.87 29.46 41.71
C TYR A 181 -2.37 30.66 42.52
N SER A 182 -1.44 31.44 43.07
CA SER A 182 -1.79 32.73 43.70
C SER A 182 -2.29 33.66 42.59
N THR A 183 -3.60 33.79 42.46
CA THR A 183 -4.15 34.95 41.77
C THR A 183 -3.91 36.15 42.70
N PRO A 184 -3.15 37.17 42.28
CA PRO A 184 -2.85 38.29 43.17
C PRO A 184 -4.14 38.96 43.64
N SER A 185 -4.23 39.19 44.95
CA SER A 185 -5.33 39.93 45.55
C SER A 185 -5.27 41.41 45.08
N PRO A 186 -6.40 42.11 44.99
CA PRO A 186 -6.49 43.43 44.35
C PRO A 186 -5.76 44.57 45.06
N GLU A 187 -5.27 44.38 46.29
CA GLU A 187 -4.89 45.49 47.18
C GLU A 187 -3.36 45.67 47.33
N GLU A 188 -2.57 44.87 46.61
CA GLU A 188 -1.12 45.06 46.46
C GLU A 188 -0.73 45.27 44.98
N MET A 189 -1.40 46.22 44.32
CA MET A 189 -0.98 46.74 43.02
C MET A 189 -0.58 48.21 43.16
N ASP A 190 0.73 48.45 43.28
CA ASP A 190 1.31 49.72 42.84
C ASP A 190 0.98 49.97 41.36
N PRO A 191 0.85 51.24 40.92
CA PRO A 191 0.27 51.59 39.63
C PRO A 191 1.30 51.40 38.52
N SER A 192 1.57 50.15 38.18
CA SER A 192 1.99 49.81 36.83
C SER A 192 1.41 48.46 36.49
N THR A 193 0.54 48.45 35.49
CA THR A 193 -0.03 47.25 34.85
C THR A 193 -1.07 46.46 35.66
N THR A 194 -2.31 46.94 35.75
CA THR A 194 -3.50 46.17 35.29
C THR A 194 -4.81 46.96 35.49
N SER A 195 -5.52 47.21 34.40
CA SER A 195 -6.96 47.49 34.42
C SER A 195 -7.72 46.17 34.27
N LYS A 196 -8.41 45.77 35.34
CA LYS A 196 -9.46 44.74 35.33
C LYS A 196 -10.62 45.20 34.46
N SER A 197 -11.23 44.30 33.69
CA SER A 197 -12.69 44.31 33.60
C SER A 197 -13.27 42.95 33.23
N GLN A 198 -14.21 42.54 34.09
CA GLN A 198 -15.13 41.45 33.91
C GLN A 198 -15.93 41.63 32.62
N ARG A 199 -16.14 40.51 31.93
CA ARG A 199 -17.15 40.37 30.89
C ARG A 199 -18.54 40.65 31.47
N LYS A 200 -19.07 41.84 31.19
CA LYS A 200 -20.51 42.02 30.97
C LYS A 200 -20.79 41.71 29.50
N ALA A 201 -21.79 40.88 29.25
CA ALA A 201 -22.32 40.66 27.91
C ALA A 201 -22.77 42.01 27.32
N LYS A 202 -22.19 42.41 26.19
CA LYS A 202 -22.68 43.50 25.34
C LYS A 202 -22.63 43.07 23.89
N GLN A 203 -23.64 43.55 23.16
CA GLN A 203 -24.12 43.16 21.85
C GLN A 203 -23.05 43.03 20.77
N ALA A 204 -23.31 42.11 19.84
CA ALA A 204 -22.55 41.90 18.62
C ALA A 204 -22.43 43.21 17.83
N ASP A 205 -21.20 43.70 17.70
CA ASP A 205 -20.88 44.82 16.83
C ASP A 205 -20.68 44.27 15.40
N THR A 206 -21.64 44.57 14.54
CA THR A 206 -21.69 44.21 13.13
C THR A 206 -20.72 45.05 12.31
N MET A 207 -19.43 44.77 12.40
CA MET A 207 -18.47 45.11 11.33
C MET A 207 -17.61 43.89 10.98
N PRO A 208 -17.57 43.48 9.69
CA PRO A 208 -16.80 42.32 9.29
C PRO A 208 -15.30 42.60 9.47
N ASN A 209 -14.63 41.69 10.17
CA ASN A 209 -13.18 41.70 10.37
C ASN A 209 -12.47 41.83 9.01
N PRO A 210 -11.69 42.90 8.75
CA PRO A 210 -11.05 43.12 7.45
C PRO A 210 -10.07 42.00 7.09
N LEU A 211 -9.49 41.32 8.08
CA LEU A 211 -8.57 40.20 7.88
C LEU A 211 -9.30 38.95 7.34
N ALA A 212 -10.51 38.68 7.81
CA ALA A 212 -11.33 37.58 7.31
C ALA A 212 -11.80 37.83 5.87
N LYS A 213 -11.99 39.10 5.48
CA LYS A 213 -12.34 39.49 4.11
C LYS A 213 -11.16 39.32 3.14
N GLU A 214 -9.94 39.62 3.58
CA GLU A 214 -8.74 39.37 2.77
C GLU A 214 -8.43 37.88 2.63
N GLU A 215 -8.56 37.09 3.70
CA GLU A 215 -8.37 35.64 3.61
C GLU A 215 -9.43 34.96 2.77
N LEU A 216 -10.70 35.40 2.84
CA LEU A 216 -11.75 34.93 1.93
C LEU A 216 -11.55 35.40 0.49
N ASN A 217 -11.02 36.61 0.27
CA ASN A 217 -10.66 37.07 -1.07
C ASN A 217 -9.45 36.31 -1.63
N LEU A 218 -8.48 35.94 -0.79
CA LEU A 218 -7.34 35.10 -1.17
C LEU A 218 -7.82 33.68 -1.50
N LEU A 219 -8.76 33.15 -0.71
CA LEU A 219 -9.41 31.86 -0.97
C LEU A 219 -10.24 31.90 -2.27
N ALA A 220 -10.99 32.98 -2.52
CA ALA A 220 -11.74 33.17 -3.76
C ALA A 220 -10.82 33.34 -4.98
N LYS A 221 -9.64 33.93 -4.80
CA LYS A 221 -8.62 34.08 -5.86
C LYS A 221 -7.88 32.77 -6.15
N LEU A 222 -7.66 31.94 -5.12
CA LEU A 222 -7.11 30.59 -5.23
C LEU A 222 -8.13 29.58 -5.78
N MET A 223 -9.42 29.79 -5.52
CA MET A 223 -10.53 28.98 -6.03
C MET A 223 -11.10 29.48 -7.38
N GLY A 224 -10.69 30.67 -7.84
CA GLY A 224 -11.30 31.41 -8.95
C GLY A 224 -10.43 31.61 -10.20
N GLY A 225 -9.44 30.75 -10.42
CA GLY A 225 -8.66 30.72 -11.66
C GLY A 225 -9.35 29.99 -12.82
N MET A 226 -10.67 30.16 -12.98
CA MET A 226 -11.42 29.65 -14.14
C MET A 226 -12.11 30.82 -14.83
N GLU A 227 -11.63 31.18 -16.02
CA GLU A 227 -12.38 32.01 -16.95
C GLU A 227 -13.72 31.31 -17.26
N VAL A 228 -14.81 32.03 -16.99
CA VAL A 228 -16.18 31.61 -17.28
C VAL A 228 -16.41 31.79 -18.78
N GLN A 229 -16.34 30.70 -19.55
CA GLN A 229 -17.11 30.60 -20.78
C GLN A 229 -18.51 30.09 -20.44
N LYS A 230 -19.50 30.96 -20.68
CA LYS A 230 -20.93 30.67 -20.53
C LYS A 230 -21.33 29.51 -21.43
N LEU A 231 -22.02 28.50 -20.88
CA LEU A 231 -23.15 27.85 -21.54
C LEU A 231 -24.03 27.12 -20.52
N SER A 232 -25.31 27.13 -20.87
CA SER A 232 -26.49 26.88 -20.07
C SER A 232 -26.85 25.40 -19.91
N ASN A 233 -27.45 25.13 -18.75
CA ASN A 233 -28.50 24.12 -18.48
C ASN A 233 -28.14 22.63 -18.31
N VAL A 234 -28.45 22.21 -17.07
CA VAL A 234 -29.07 20.94 -16.61
C VAL A 234 -28.14 19.75 -16.27
N ASP A 235 -28.36 19.31 -15.03
CA ASP A 235 -27.99 18.08 -14.33
C ASP A 235 -26.68 17.98 -13.53
N ALA A 236 -26.90 17.75 -12.23
CA ALA A 236 -25.95 17.64 -11.15
C ALA A 236 -25.38 16.22 -11.04
N ALA A 237 -24.06 16.09 -11.20
CA ALA A 237 -23.24 15.08 -10.52
C ALA A 237 -21.75 15.41 -10.70
N PHE A 238 -21.09 15.94 -9.66
CA PHE A 238 -19.63 16.05 -9.62
C PHE A 238 -19.01 14.66 -9.43
N LYS A 239 -18.37 14.13 -10.47
CA LYS A 239 -17.59 12.90 -10.46
C LYS A 239 -16.11 13.29 -10.63
N VAL A 240 -15.32 13.19 -9.57
CA VAL A 240 -13.88 13.49 -9.60
C VAL A 240 -13.13 12.22 -10.00
N ASN A 241 -12.64 12.17 -11.25
CA ASN A 241 -11.63 11.21 -11.68
C ASN A 241 -10.25 11.70 -11.22
N LEU A 242 -9.54 10.90 -10.41
CA LEU A 242 -8.24 11.26 -9.84
C LEU A 242 -7.08 10.43 -10.45
N LEU A 243 -7.17 10.10 -11.74
CA LEU A 243 -6.09 9.50 -12.52
C LEU A 243 -6.15 10.08 -13.94
N ALA A 244 -5.31 11.06 -14.23
CA ALA A 244 -4.91 11.34 -15.60
C ALA A 244 -4.02 10.17 -16.03
N LEU A 245 -4.54 9.30 -16.90
CA LEU A 245 -3.72 8.49 -17.78
C LEU A 245 -3.44 9.37 -18.99
N ASP A 246 -2.15 9.51 -19.28
CA ASP A 246 -1.66 10.18 -20.48
C ASP A 246 -2.33 9.59 -21.72
N GLN A 247 -2.67 10.50 -22.64
CA GLN A 247 -3.17 10.21 -23.97
C GLN A 247 -2.10 9.45 -24.76
N GLU A 248 -2.43 8.25 -25.20
CA GLU A 248 -1.95 7.68 -26.47
C GLU A 248 -2.98 6.62 -26.91
N GLU A 249 -3.20 6.55 -28.22
CA GLU A 249 -4.18 5.73 -28.97
C GLU A 249 -5.59 6.34 -29.20
N GLU A 250 -5.63 7.24 -30.18
CA GLU A 250 -6.76 7.34 -31.10
C GLU A 250 -6.90 6.05 -31.92
N GLY A 251 -8.12 5.53 -32.06
CA GLY A 251 -8.41 4.40 -32.94
C GLY A 251 -9.76 3.72 -32.69
N ILE A 252 -10.87 4.47 -32.61
CA ILE A 252 -12.21 3.87 -32.59
C ILE A 252 -12.65 3.62 -34.03
N GLY A 253 -12.58 2.35 -34.44
CA GLY A 253 -13.29 1.83 -35.61
C GLY A 253 -14.51 1.03 -35.16
N ILE A 254 -15.69 1.64 -35.27
CA ILE A 254 -16.99 0.96 -35.18
C ILE A 254 -17.10 0.07 -36.44
N SER A 255 -17.44 -1.21 -36.29
CA SER A 255 -17.97 -1.99 -37.40
C SER A 255 -19.16 -2.83 -36.94
N GLU A 256 -20.32 -2.38 -37.42
CA GLU A 256 -21.54 -3.16 -37.57
C GLU A 256 -21.30 -4.36 -38.49
N GLY A 257 -22.17 -5.36 -38.35
CA GLY A 257 -22.09 -6.61 -39.07
C GLY A 257 -22.09 -6.46 -40.59
N THR A 258 -21.34 -7.34 -41.24
CA THR A 258 -21.63 -7.76 -42.61
C THR A 258 -21.21 -9.21 -42.77
N GLU A 259 -22.08 -9.97 -43.42
CA GLU A 259 -22.02 -11.41 -43.59
C GLU A 259 -20.95 -11.87 -44.61
N HIS A 260 -20.50 -13.12 -44.41
CA HIS A 260 -19.85 -14.04 -45.35
C HIS A 260 -18.46 -13.64 -45.91
N GLN A 261 -17.42 -14.48 -45.83
CA GLN A 261 -17.31 -15.70 -46.65
C GLN A 261 -16.46 -16.82 -46.00
N SER A 262 -17.07 -18.01 -46.02
CA SER A 262 -16.50 -19.36 -46.18
C SER A 262 -14.97 -19.52 -46.18
N SER A 263 -14.41 -19.93 -45.04
CA SER A 263 -13.29 -20.86 -44.99
C SER A 263 -13.76 -22.14 -44.30
N ARG A 264 -13.95 -23.18 -45.10
CA ARG A 264 -14.48 -24.49 -44.73
C ARG A 264 -13.47 -25.26 -43.88
N VAL A 265 -13.49 -25.06 -42.56
CA VAL A 265 -12.77 -25.93 -41.62
C VAL A 265 -13.75 -26.99 -41.13
N ILE A 266 -13.44 -28.25 -41.45
CA ILE A 266 -14.18 -29.41 -40.96
C ILE A 266 -13.90 -29.52 -39.45
N ASN A 267 -14.86 -29.14 -38.62
CA ASN A 267 -14.81 -29.45 -37.19
C ASN A 267 -15.00 -30.95 -37.01
N ILE A 268 -13.90 -31.65 -36.81
CA ILE A 268 -13.92 -33.03 -36.32
C ILE A 268 -14.23 -32.93 -34.82
N GLN A 269 -15.50 -33.20 -34.47
CA GLN A 269 -15.92 -33.35 -33.09
C GLN A 269 -15.30 -34.65 -32.53
N ALA A 270 -14.07 -34.55 -32.03
CA ALA A 270 -13.58 -35.54 -31.09
C ALA A 270 -14.23 -35.22 -29.74
N THR A 271 -15.14 -36.06 -29.29
CA THR A 271 -15.59 -36.09 -27.89
C THR A 271 -14.37 -36.34 -27.01
N GLN A 272 -13.67 -35.28 -26.64
CA GLN A 272 -12.59 -35.32 -25.68
C GLN A 272 -13.21 -35.16 -24.30
N VAL A 273 -12.90 -36.15 -23.46
CA VAL A 273 -13.10 -36.17 -22.01
C VAL A 273 -12.79 -34.77 -21.47
N SER A 274 -13.75 -34.18 -20.74
CA SER A 274 -13.62 -32.89 -20.06
C SER A 274 -12.38 -32.88 -19.15
N MET A 275 -11.29 -32.37 -19.68
CA MET A 275 -10.07 -32.06 -18.93
C MET A 275 -10.04 -30.55 -18.74
N ASP A 276 -10.38 -30.12 -17.52
CA ASP A 276 -10.37 -28.71 -17.07
C ASP A 276 -8.94 -28.19 -16.85
N VAL A 277 -8.08 -28.30 -17.86
CA VAL A 277 -6.73 -27.72 -17.84
C VAL A 277 -6.63 -26.73 -18.99
N SER A 278 -6.21 -25.49 -18.70
CA SER A 278 -6.05 -24.41 -19.68
C SER A 278 -5.39 -24.87 -20.99
N HIS A 279 -6.05 -24.62 -22.12
CA HIS A 279 -5.52 -24.98 -23.44
C HIS A 279 -4.27 -24.17 -23.83
N SER A 280 -4.09 -22.97 -23.26
CA SER A 280 -2.93 -22.11 -23.52
C SER A 280 -1.68 -22.63 -22.81
N ILE A 281 -0.57 -22.78 -23.58
CA ILE A 281 0.75 -23.13 -23.02
C ILE A 281 1.20 -22.04 -22.05
N ARG A 282 0.98 -20.76 -22.39
CA ARG A 282 1.36 -19.62 -21.55
C ARG A 282 0.66 -19.65 -20.20
N GLU A 283 -0.64 -19.96 -20.17
CA GLU A 283 -1.39 -20.08 -18.91
C GLU A 283 -0.92 -21.27 -18.07
N ARG A 284 -0.65 -22.42 -18.71
CA ARG A 284 -0.12 -23.59 -18.01
C ARG A 284 1.22 -23.32 -17.36
N THR A 285 2.14 -22.64 -18.03
CA THR A 285 3.45 -22.28 -17.45
C THR A 285 3.33 -21.30 -16.28
N ILE A 286 2.39 -20.34 -16.34
CA ILE A 286 2.15 -19.41 -15.22
C ILE A 286 1.57 -20.16 -14.02
N ALA A 287 0.62 -21.06 -14.25
CA ALA A 287 0.07 -21.90 -13.20
C ALA A 287 1.14 -22.82 -12.60
N GLU A 288 1.97 -23.49 -13.42
CA GLU A 288 3.04 -24.39 -12.97
C GLU A 288 4.08 -23.69 -12.08
N ASN A 289 4.43 -22.44 -12.40
CA ASN A 289 5.45 -21.68 -11.68
C ASN A 289 4.88 -20.82 -10.52
N SER A 290 3.60 -20.95 -10.18
CA SER A 290 2.93 -20.10 -9.19
C SER A 290 2.01 -20.89 -8.27
N LEU A 291 1.65 -20.32 -7.12
CA LEU A 291 0.68 -20.92 -6.19
C LEU A 291 -0.76 -20.92 -6.71
N VAL A 292 -1.02 -20.32 -7.88
CA VAL A 292 -2.34 -20.38 -8.55
C VAL A 292 -2.77 -21.83 -8.83
N ILE A 293 -1.82 -22.74 -9.03
CA ILE A 293 -2.10 -24.16 -9.25
C ILE A 293 -2.84 -24.83 -8.08
N LEU A 294 -2.61 -24.36 -6.85
CA LEU A 294 -3.34 -24.82 -5.68
C LEU A 294 -4.82 -24.42 -5.77
N LEU A 295 -5.10 -23.19 -6.19
CA LEU A 295 -6.45 -22.67 -6.36
C LEU A 295 -7.21 -23.36 -7.51
N GLN A 296 -6.50 -23.72 -8.58
CA GLN A 296 -7.05 -24.58 -9.64
C GLN A 296 -7.43 -25.98 -9.12
N GLY A 297 -6.71 -26.46 -8.11
CA GLY A 297 -7.04 -27.69 -7.39
C GLY A 297 -8.34 -27.61 -6.57
N LEU A 298 -8.83 -26.42 -6.25
CA LEU A 298 -10.08 -26.21 -5.51
C LEU A 298 -11.34 -26.30 -6.39
N HIS A 299 -11.20 -26.63 -7.67
CA HIS A 299 -12.32 -26.81 -8.59
C HIS A 299 -13.38 -27.76 -8.00
N GLY A 300 -14.63 -27.32 -8.01
CA GLY A 300 -15.79 -28.05 -7.50
C GLY A 300 -16.01 -27.95 -5.99
N GLN A 301 -15.06 -27.39 -5.22
CA GLN A 301 -15.18 -27.22 -3.77
C GLN A 301 -15.91 -25.92 -3.41
N VAL A 302 -16.60 -25.93 -2.27
CA VAL A 302 -17.22 -24.73 -1.71
C VAL A 302 -16.17 -24.00 -0.85
N THR A 303 -15.79 -22.81 -1.28
CA THR A 303 -14.78 -21.99 -0.61
C THR A 303 -15.35 -20.61 -0.29
N THR A 304 -14.70 -19.92 0.63
CA THR A 304 -14.99 -18.51 0.92
C THR A 304 -13.84 -17.68 0.36
N VAL A 305 -14.14 -16.64 -0.38
CA VAL A 305 -13.18 -15.69 -0.95
C VAL A 305 -13.41 -14.34 -0.29
N ASP A 306 -12.41 -13.82 0.40
CA ASP A 306 -12.43 -12.48 0.95
C ASP A 306 -11.83 -11.52 -0.06
N LEU A 307 -12.56 -10.45 -0.36
CA LEU A 307 -12.16 -9.44 -1.32
C LEU A 307 -11.43 -8.29 -0.61
N ARG A 308 -10.66 -7.51 -1.38
CA ARG A 308 -9.88 -6.36 -0.88
C ARG A 308 -10.74 -5.22 -0.33
N ASP A 309 -12.00 -5.14 -0.73
CA ASP A 309 -12.98 -4.16 -0.27
C ASP A 309 -13.72 -4.60 1.01
N GLU A 310 -13.22 -5.63 1.69
CA GLU A 310 -13.81 -6.24 2.90
C GLU A 310 -15.14 -6.97 2.66
N SER A 311 -15.52 -7.16 1.40
CA SER A 311 -16.64 -8.02 1.03
C SER A 311 -16.22 -9.50 1.05
N THR A 312 -17.17 -10.41 1.25
CA THR A 312 -16.90 -11.86 1.25
C THR A 312 -17.84 -12.59 0.29
N ALA A 313 -17.31 -13.56 -0.44
CA ALA A 313 -18.05 -14.37 -1.40
C ALA A 313 -17.86 -15.85 -1.07
N ARG A 314 -18.93 -16.54 -0.66
CA ARG A 314 -18.90 -17.98 -0.41
C ARG A 314 -19.66 -18.71 -1.50
N GLY A 315 -19.01 -19.62 -2.23
CA GLY A 315 -19.62 -20.33 -3.34
C GLY A 315 -18.79 -21.53 -3.80
N ARG A 316 -19.29 -22.27 -4.79
CA ARG A 316 -18.59 -23.40 -5.40
C ARG A 316 -17.64 -22.90 -6.49
N VAL A 317 -16.36 -23.25 -6.43
CA VAL A 317 -15.39 -22.86 -7.46
C VAL A 317 -15.64 -23.61 -8.76
N ILE A 318 -15.95 -22.89 -9.84
CA ILE A 318 -16.10 -23.46 -11.19
C ILE A 318 -14.78 -23.39 -11.94
N ASN A 319 -14.05 -22.28 -11.87
CA ASN A 319 -12.79 -22.15 -12.58
C ASN A 319 -11.92 -21.09 -11.92
N VAL A 320 -10.61 -21.30 -11.95
CA VAL A 320 -9.60 -20.33 -11.56
C VAL A 320 -8.58 -20.24 -12.69
N ASP A 321 -8.42 -19.05 -13.27
CA ASP A 321 -7.42 -18.86 -14.32
C ASP A 321 -6.01 -18.62 -13.77
N ALA A 322 -5.03 -18.50 -14.67
CA ALA A 322 -3.63 -18.24 -14.32
C ALA A 322 -3.39 -16.88 -13.63
N PHE A 323 -4.36 -15.96 -13.66
CA PHE A 323 -4.28 -14.62 -13.07
C PHE A 323 -5.14 -14.50 -11.79
N MET A 324 -5.56 -15.63 -11.22
CA MET A 324 -6.44 -15.71 -10.04
C MET A 324 -7.83 -15.09 -10.25
N ASN A 325 -8.32 -14.97 -11.47
CA ASN A 325 -9.73 -14.69 -11.69
C ASN A 325 -10.54 -15.94 -11.35
N ILE A 326 -11.45 -15.82 -10.38
CA ILE A 326 -12.22 -16.94 -9.82
C ILE A 326 -13.66 -16.81 -10.28
N ARG A 327 -14.20 -17.87 -10.87
CA ARG A 327 -15.64 -18.01 -11.13
C ARG A 327 -16.26 -18.92 -10.08
N LEU A 328 -17.31 -18.44 -9.42
CA LEU A 328 -18.02 -19.13 -8.36
C LEU A 328 -19.50 -19.34 -8.75
N GLU A 329 -20.04 -20.52 -8.46
CA GLU A 329 -21.47 -20.84 -8.58
C GLU A 329 -22.17 -20.82 -7.22
N LYS A 330 -23.48 -20.54 -7.21
CA LYS A 330 -24.35 -20.61 -6.02
C LYS A 330 -23.76 -19.84 -4.85
N VAL A 331 -23.54 -18.55 -5.10
CA VAL A 331 -22.74 -17.68 -4.24
C VAL A 331 -23.63 -16.95 -3.26
N VAL A 332 -23.16 -16.91 -2.01
CA VAL A 332 -23.65 -16.00 -0.98
C VAL A 332 -22.60 -14.91 -0.84
N TYR A 333 -22.92 -13.74 -1.37
CA TYR A 333 -22.08 -12.55 -1.30
C TYR A 333 -22.50 -11.68 -0.11
N ARG A 334 -21.52 -11.20 0.66
CA ARG A 334 -21.71 -10.27 1.77
C ARG A 334 -20.90 -9.01 1.49
N ASP A 335 -21.59 -7.89 1.37
CA ASP A 335 -21.00 -6.56 1.18
C ASP A 335 -20.31 -6.08 2.47
N ARG A 336 -19.42 -5.08 2.38
CA ARG A 336 -18.73 -4.44 3.52
C ARG A 336 -19.66 -3.91 4.61
N ARG A 337 -20.93 -3.65 4.27
CA ARG A 337 -21.99 -3.22 5.21
C ARG A 337 -22.72 -4.38 5.88
N GLY A 338 -22.31 -5.62 5.62
CA GLY A 338 -22.94 -6.84 6.15
C GLY A 338 -24.20 -7.30 5.42
N ARG A 339 -24.61 -6.61 4.34
CA ARG A 339 -25.77 -7.02 3.53
C ARG A 339 -25.45 -8.29 2.76
N VAL A 340 -26.36 -9.26 2.77
CA VAL A 340 -26.19 -10.55 2.12
C VAL A 340 -27.05 -10.60 0.85
N SER A 341 -26.45 -11.01 -0.26
CA SER A 341 -27.11 -11.24 -1.55
C SER A 341 -26.72 -12.60 -2.09
N SER A 342 -27.70 -13.39 -2.53
CA SER A 342 -27.46 -14.66 -3.23
C SER A 342 -27.43 -14.44 -4.74
N MET A 343 -26.48 -15.09 -5.41
CA MET A 343 -26.27 -15.01 -6.86
C MET A 343 -25.97 -16.41 -7.40
N ASP A 344 -26.43 -16.71 -8.62
CA ASP A 344 -26.19 -18.02 -9.24
C ASP A 344 -24.76 -18.16 -9.79
N ASP A 345 -24.21 -17.10 -10.39
CA ASP A 345 -22.84 -17.05 -10.90
C ASP A 345 -22.20 -15.72 -10.46
N LEU A 346 -20.94 -15.77 -10.02
CA LEU A 346 -20.13 -14.62 -9.66
C LEU A 346 -18.73 -14.76 -10.23
N PHE A 347 -18.29 -13.73 -10.95
CA PHE A 347 -16.92 -13.62 -11.43
C PHE A 347 -16.13 -12.60 -10.63
N ILE A 348 -15.06 -13.04 -9.97
CA ILE A 348 -14.19 -12.21 -9.14
C ILE A 348 -12.86 -12.03 -9.86
N THR A 349 -12.46 -10.78 -10.11
CA THR A 349 -11.15 -10.49 -10.70
C THR A 349 -10.02 -10.74 -9.69
N GLY A 350 -8.93 -11.38 -10.09
CA GLY A 350 -7.81 -11.74 -9.20
C GLY A 350 -7.17 -10.57 -8.48
N ARG A 351 -7.17 -9.38 -9.10
CA ARG A 351 -6.71 -8.13 -8.46
C ARG A 351 -7.51 -7.72 -7.20
N ASN A 352 -8.73 -8.22 -7.06
CA ASN A 352 -9.63 -7.90 -5.93
C ASN A 352 -9.64 -9.00 -4.87
N VAL A 353 -8.94 -10.12 -5.07
CA VAL A 353 -8.86 -11.20 -4.09
C VAL A 353 -7.87 -10.81 -2.98
N ARG A 354 -8.25 -11.05 -1.72
CA ARG A 354 -7.40 -10.85 -0.54
C ARG A 354 -7.04 -12.19 0.10
N TYR A 355 -8.04 -13.01 0.44
CA TYR A 355 -7.84 -14.34 1.00
C TYR A 355 -8.75 -15.35 0.30
N VAL A 356 -8.27 -16.57 0.12
CA VAL A 356 -9.10 -17.71 -0.29
C VAL A 356 -9.04 -18.74 0.83
N HIS A 357 -10.19 -19.03 1.42
CA HIS A 357 -10.33 -20.02 2.47
C HIS A 357 -10.30 -21.42 1.85
N ILE A 358 -9.21 -22.13 2.10
CA ILE A 358 -9.02 -23.52 1.67
C ILE A 358 -9.79 -24.43 2.62
N PRO A 359 -10.59 -25.39 2.13
CA PRO A 359 -11.32 -26.32 2.99
C PRO A 359 -10.38 -27.21 3.82
N ASP A 360 -10.73 -27.45 5.08
CA ASP A 360 -9.89 -28.19 6.03
C ASP A 360 -9.59 -29.65 5.61
N HIS A 361 -10.48 -30.25 4.81
CA HIS A 361 -10.30 -31.62 4.30
C HIS A 361 -9.29 -31.71 3.15
N MET A 362 -8.78 -30.58 2.65
CA MET A 362 -7.83 -30.56 1.54
C MET A 362 -6.38 -30.49 2.03
N ASN A 363 -5.59 -31.49 1.65
CA ASN A 363 -4.15 -31.44 1.80
C ASN A 363 -3.53 -30.61 0.67
N ILE A 364 -2.90 -29.49 1.05
CA ILE A 364 -2.32 -28.50 0.14
C ILE A 364 -1.27 -29.14 -0.77
N ILE A 365 -0.35 -29.93 -0.20
CA ILE A 365 0.80 -30.48 -0.92
C ILE A 365 0.33 -31.51 -1.95
N GLU A 366 -0.52 -32.45 -1.52
CA GLU A 366 -1.09 -33.50 -2.37
C GLU A 366 -1.90 -32.90 -3.54
N THR A 367 -2.62 -31.80 -3.29
CA THR A 367 -3.39 -31.09 -4.30
C THR A 367 -2.49 -30.48 -5.37
N ILE A 368 -1.39 -29.82 -4.96
CA ILE A 368 -0.41 -29.23 -5.88
C ILE A 368 0.24 -30.32 -6.73
N GLU A 369 0.72 -31.40 -6.11
CA GLU A 369 1.35 -32.53 -6.81
C GLU A 369 0.40 -33.15 -7.84
N THR A 370 -0.87 -33.34 -7.47
CA THR A 370 -1.90 -33.88 -8.37
C THR A 370 -2.12 -32.99 -9.60
N GLN A 371 -2.13 -31.67 -9.42
CA GLN A 371 -2.31 -30.72 -10.53
C GLN A 371 -1.05 -30.62 -11.40
N LEU A 372 0.14 -30.61 -10.80
CA LEU A 372 1.41 -30.67 -11.54
C LEU A 372 1.51 -31.95 -12.38
N ALA A 373 1.10 -33.11 -11.85
CA ALA A 373 1.08 -34.36 -12.58
C ALA A 373 0.16 -34.32 -13.82
N LYS A 374 -1.00 -33.63 -13.72
CA LYS A 374 -1.90 -33.42 -14.86
C LYS A 374 -1.22 -32.58 -15.95
N ILE A 375 -0.54 -31.49 -15.60
CA ILE A 375 0.19 -30.63 -16.56
C ILE A 375 1.32 -31.42 -17.24
N HIS A 376 2.12 -32.18 -16.46
CA HIS A 376 3.19 -33.03 -17.00
C HIS A 376 2.67 -34.10 -17.97
N ARG A 377 1.53 -34.73 -17.66
CA ARG A 377 0.90 -35.73 -18.55
C ARG A 377 0.46 -35.13 -19.87
N VAL A 378 -0.10 -33.91 -19.86
CA VAL A 378 -0.51 -33.21 -21.08
C VAL A 378 0.72 -32.78 -21.91
N ARG A 379 1.83 -32.37 -21.27
CA ARG A 379 3.08 -32.03 -21.96
C ARG A 379 3.71 -33.24 -22.66
N ASN A 380 3.64 -34.42 -22.03
CA ASN A 380 4.28 -35.64 -22.50
C ASN A 380 3.36 -36.53 -23.35
N PHE A 381 2.15 -36.08 -23.70
CA PHE A 381 1.11 -36.87 -24.38
C PHE A 381 1.48 -37.29 -25.84
N GLY A 382 2.67 -36.91 -26.33
CA GLY A 382 3.21 -37.33 -27.63
C GLY A 382 4.37 -38.33 -27.57
N ALA A 383 4.91 -38.65 -26.38
CA ALA A 383 6.13 -39.47 -26.26
C ALA A 383 5.86 -40.98 -26.22
N SER A 384 4.62 -41.42 -26.03
CA SER A 384 4.28 -42.84 -25.94
C SER A 384 2.92 -43.14 -26.60
N GLY A 385 2.98 -43.48 -27.89
CA GLY A 385 2.00 -44.34 -28.55
C GLY A 385 0.57 -43.82 -28.67
N GLY A 386 0.34 -42.78 -29.46
CA GLY A 386 -0.99 -42.52 -30.03
C GLY A 386 -1.42 -43.65 -30.98
N ARG A 387 -2.74 -43.90 -31.04
CA ARG A 387 -3.44 -44.99 -31.77
C ARG A 387 -2.78 -45.32 -33.12
N LYS A 388 -2.28 -46.56 -33.29
CA LYS A 388 -1.85 -47.08 -34.60
C LYS A 388 -3.06 -47.10 -35.54
N GLU A 389 -3.07 -46.23 -36.54
CA GLU A 389 -4.06 -46.28 -37.61
C GLU A 389 -3.99 -47.65 -38.29
N TYR A 390 -5.16 -48.28 -38.48
CA TYR A 390 -5.26 -49.55 -39.18
C TYR A 390 -4.71 -49.39 -40.60
N SER A 391 -3.77 -50.25 -40.98
CA SER A 391 -3.24 -50.32 -42.33
C SER A 391 -4.37 -50.62 -43.32
N LYS A 392 -4.66 -49.65 -44.19
CA LYS A 392 -5.54 -49.87 -45.34
C LYS A 392 -4.88 -50.89 -46.27
N LYS A 393 -5.40 -52.11 -46.29
CA LYS A 393 -5.17 -53.06 -47.37
C LYS A 393 -5.94 -52.60 -48.61
N LYS A 394 -5.23 -52.03 -49.58
CA LYS A 394 -5.03 -52.63 -50.92
C LYS A 394 -4.21 -51.70 -51.79
#